data_AF-A0A9D2F9X6-F1
#
_entry.id   AF-A0A9D2F9X6-F1
#
_cell.length_a   1.000
_cell.length_b   1.000
_cell.length_c   1.000
_cell.angle_alpha   90.00
_cell.angle_beta   90.00
_cell.angle_gamma   90.00
#
_symmetry.space_group_name_H-M   'P 1'
#
loop_
_entity.id
_entity.type
_entity.pdbx_description
1 polymer ?
#
loop_
_entity_poly.entity_id
_entity_poly.type
_entity_poly.pdbx_seq_one_letter_code
_entity_poly.pdbx_strand_id
1 'polypeptide(L)'
;MHNHTIILAKSAGFCFGVRRAVDLVYALAKEGRKACTLGPIIHNQQVVNDLCSKGVRVIAKPSEAAPDETVVIRSHGVGRDIYEQLQAY
;
A
#
# COMPACT_ATOMS: atom_id res chain seq x y z
N MET A 1 2.40 -41.16 -15.05
CA MET A 1 2.09 -40.02 -14.15
C MET A 1 3.33 -39.75 -13.33
N HIS A 2 3.94 -38.57 -13.45
CA HIS A 2 5.10 -38.21 -12.62
C HIS A 2 4.60 -37.73 -11.26
N ASN A 3 5.09 -38.35 -10.18
CA ASN A 3 4.72 -38.00 -8.83
C ASN A 3 5.66 -36.88 -8.37
N HIS A 4 5.16 -35.64 -8.34
CA HIS A 4 5.91 -34.50 -7.83
C HIS A 4 5.52 -34.22 -6.38
N THR A 5 6.51 -34.14 -5.50
CA THR A 5 6.31 -33.76 -4.10
C THR A 5 6.36 -32.24 -3.97
N ILE A 6 5.29 -31.63 -3.48
CA ILE A 6 5.26 -30.21 -3.11
C ILE A 6 5.63 -30.10 -1.64
N ILE A 7 6.70 -29.34 -1.35
CA ILE A 7 7.16 -29.09 0.02
C ILE A 7 6.91 -27.62 0.34
N LEU A 8 6.06 -27.35 1.33
CA LEU A 8 5.76 -26.00 1.79
C LEU A 8 6.72 -25.57 2.91
N ALA A 9 7.21 -24.34 2.83
CA ALA A 9 8.03 -23.75 3.89
C ALA A 9 7.22 -23.57 5.19
N LYS A 10 7.88 -23.68 6.35
CA LYS A 10 7.27 -23.44 7.67
C LYS A 10 6.65 -22.04 7.80
N SER A 11 7.23 -21.05 7.11
CA SER A 11 6.74 -19.68 7.07
C SER A 11 6.85 -19.11 5.67
N ALA A 12 5.77 -18.52 5.18
CA ALA A 12 5.70 -17.80 3.91
C ALA A 12 4.67 -16.66 4.01
N GLY A 13 4.83 -15.61 3.21
CA GLY A 13 3.90 -14.49 3.12
C GLY A 13 4.46 -13.18 3.69
N PHE A 14 3.57 -12.31 4.16
CA PHE A 14 3.94 -10.96 4.60
C PHE A 14 4.76 -10.95 5.88
N CYS A 15 5.86 -10.19 5.86
CA CYS A 15 6.54 -9.78 7.08
C CYS A 15 5.68 -8.76 7.85
N PHE A 16 6.03 -8.52 9.11
CA PHE A 16 5.28 -7.59 9.97
C PHE A 16 5.10 -6.19 9.35
N GLY A 17 6.16 -5.61 8.79
CA GLY A 17 6.11 -4.26 8.20
C GLY A 17 5.17 -4.19 6.99
N VAL A 18 5.20 -5.20 6.13
CA VAL A 18 4.29 -5.32 4.98
C VAL A 18 2.85 -5.50 5.43
N ARG A 19 2.60 -6.41 6.39
CA ARG A 19 1.26 -6.64 6.94
C ARG A 19 0.66 -5.34 7.50
N ARG A 20 1.41 -4.65 8.35
CA ARG A 20 0.98 -3.37 8.95
C ARG A 20 0.62 -2.32 7.90
N ALA A 21 1.46 -2.17 6.88
CA ALA A 21 1.24 -1.18 5.82
C ALA A 21 -0.03 -1.51 5.01
N VAL A 22 -0.21 -2.76 4.63
CA VAL A 22 -1.36 -3.22 3.84
C VAL A 22 -2.66 -3.14 4.66
N ASP A 23 -2.65 -3.60 5.91
CA ASP A 23 -3.83 -3.61 6.78
C ASP A 23 -4.33 -2.19 7.07
N LEU A 24 -3.42 -1.22 7.25
CA LEU A 24 -3.77 0.19 7.44
C LEU A 24 -4.55 0.74 6.24
N VAL A 25 -4.08 0.46 5.02
CA VAL A 25 -4.76 0.96 3.81
C VAL A 25 -6.11 0.27 3.61
N TYR A 26 -6.22 -1.03 3.88
CA TYR A 26 -7.52 -1.72 3.87
C TYR A 26 -8.50 -1.15 4.91
N ALA A 27 -8.03 -0.79 6.10
CA ALA A 27 -8.86 -0.17 7.12
C ALA A 27 -9.42 1.18 6.64
N LEU A 28 -8.58 2.05 6.08
CA LEU A 28 -9.02 3.34 5.51
C LEU A 28 -10.08 3.13 4.42
N ALA A 29 -9.87 2.18 3.51
CA ALA A 29 -10.82 1.86 2.45
C ALA A 29 -12.15 1.34 3.02
N LYS A 30 -12.10 0.46 4.02
CA LYS A 30 -13.29 -0.09 4.70
C LYS A 30 -14.09 0.97 5.46
N GLU A 31 -13.41 1.96 6.03
CA GLU A 31 -14.03 3.11 6.70
C GLU A 31 -14.66 4.11 5.70
N GLY A 32 -14.51 3.89 4.39
CA GLY A 32 -15.01 4.80 3.35
C GLY A 32 -14.19 6.09 3.24
N ARG A 33 -12.99 6.13 3.81
CA ARG A 33 -12.09 7.28 3.69
C ARG A 33 -11.50 7.33 2.30
N LYS A 34 -11.46 8.53 1.70
CA LYS A 34 -10.68 8.77 0.48
C LYS A 34 -9.21 8.60 0.85
N ALA A 35 -8.54 7.62 0.25
CA ALA A 35 -7.15 7.32 0.54
C ALA A 35 -6.37 7.09 -0.74
N CYS A 36 -5.13 7.55 -0.73
CA CYS A 36 -4.17 7.26 -1.78
C CYS A 36 -2.82 6.83 -1.18
N THR A 37 -2.06 6.04 -1.93
CA THR A 37 -0.70 5.65 -1.55
C THR A 37 0.30 6.39 -2.43
N LEU A 38 1.37 6.91 -1.82
CA LEU A 38 2.45 7.55 -2.57
C LEU A 38 3.37 6.47 -3.15
N GLY A 39 3.10 6.12 -4.41
CA GLY A 39 3.57 4.92 -5.08
C GLY A 39 2.88 3.64 -4.56
N PRO A 40 3.25 2.47 -5.10
CA PRO A 40 2.74 1.19 -4.60
C PRO A 40 3.01 1.01 -3.11
N ILE A 41 1.98 0.64 -2.32
CA ILE A 41 2.13 0.41 -0.89
C ILE A 41 3.23 -0.62 -0.59
N ILE A 42 3.31 -1.66 -1.44
CA ILE A 42 4.34 -2.70 -1.50
C ILE A 42 4.59 -3.12 -2.96
N HIS A 43 5.69 -3.84 -3.22
CA HIS A 43 5.97 -4.43 -4.53
C HIS A 43 5.19 -5.73 -4.79
N ASN A 44 3.86 -5.66 -4.72
CA ASN A 44 2.96 -6.75 -5.07
C ASN A 44 1.78 -6.21 -5.87
N GLN A 45 1.76 -6.47 -7.18
CA GLN A 45 0.74 -5.91 -8.08
C GLN A 45 -0.67 -6.43 -7.77
N GLN A 46 -0.81 -7.67 -7.27
CA GLN A 46 -2.12 -8.22 -6.91
C GLN A 46 -2.73 -7.44 -5.74
N VAL A 47 -1.92 -7.12 -4.72
CA VAL A 47 -2.35 -6.32 -3.56
C VAL A 47 -2.68 -4.89 -3.98
N VAL A 48 -1.84 -4.28 -4.83
CA VAL A 48 -2.10 -2.94 -5.36
C VAL A 48 -3.43 -2.91 -6.13
N ASN A 49 -3.67 -3.90 -7.01
CA ASN A 49 -4.90 -3.97 -7.79
C ASN A 49 -6.14 -4.18 -6.91
N ASP A 50 -6.06 -5.02 -5.87
CA ASP A 50 -7.18 -5.21 -4.93
C ASP A 50 -7.48 -3.91 -4.18
N LEU A 51 -6.48 -3.18 -3.69
CA LEU A 51 -6.66 -1.87 -3.07
C LEU A 51 -7.28 -0.84 -4.02
N CYS A 52 -6.80 -0.78 -5.27
CA CYS A 52 -7.41 0.06 -6.32
C CYS A 52 -8.87 -0.28 -6.56
N SER A 53 -9.22 -1.57 -6.58
CA SER A 53 -10.62 -2.02 -6.73
C SER A 53 -11.51 -1.58 -5.56
N LYS A 54 -10.92 -1.30 -4.40
CA LYS A 54 -11.59 -0.78 -3.20
C LYS A 54 -11.55 0.75 -3.11
N GLY A 55 -11.14 1.44 -4.19
CA GLY A 55 -11.16 2.89 -4.28
C GLY A 55 -9.88 3.58 -3.78
N VAL A 56 -8.83 2.83 -3.44
CA VAL A 56 -7.54 3.42 -3.04
C VAL A 56 -6.75 3.80 -4.28
N ARG A 57 -6.38 5.07 -4.41
CA ARG A 57 -5.57 5.52 -5.54
C ARG A 57 -4.07 5.30 -5.31
N VAL A 58 -3.32 5.17 -6.39
CA VAL A 58 -1.85 5.26 -6.35
C VAL A 58 -1.45 6.58 -7.01
N ILE A 59 -0.71 7.42 -6.29
CA ILE A 59 -0.22 8.71 -6.77
C ILE A 59 1.30 8.73 -6.83
N ALA A 60 1.89 9.51 -7.72
CA ALA A 60 3.34 9.63 -7.84
C ALA A 60 3.91 10.77 -7.00
N LYS A 61 3.10 11.79 -6.71
CA LYS A 61 3.52 13.03 -6.03
C LYS A 61 2.43 13.53 -5.07
N PRO A 62 2.78 14.19 -3.94
CA PRO A 62 1.80 14.74 -3.01
C PRO A 62 0.74 15.64 -3.65
N SER A 63 1.12 16.42 -4.67
CA SER A 63 0.21 17.35 -5.38
C SER A 63 -0.91 16.67 -6.17
N GLU A 64 -0.86 15.35 -6.36
CA GLU A 64 -1.90 14.58 -7.06
C GLU A 64 -3.01 14.10 -6.11
N ALA A 65 -2.85 14.31 -4.80
CA ALA A 65 -3.86 14.00 -3.81
C ALA A 65 -5.07 14.93 -3.95
N ALA A 66 -6.27 14.38 -3.82
CA ALA A 66 -7.49 15.17 -3.80
C ALA A 66 -7.67 15.88 -2.44
N PRO A 67 -8.46 16.98 -2.37
CA PRO A 67 -8.86 17.56 -1.10
C PRO A 67 -9.49 16.52 -0.18
N ASP A 68 -9.14 16.59 1.11
CA ASP A 68 -9.54 15.64 2.17
C ASP A 68 -9.13 14.17 1.94
N GLU A 69 -8.22 13.90 0.98
CA GLU A 69 -7.68 12.56 0.75
C GLU A 69 -6.53 12.25 1.73
N THR A 70 -6.60 11.09 2.36
CA THR A 70 -5.54 10.62 3.25
C THR A 70 -4.40 10.02 2.43
N VAL A 71 -3.23 10.68 2.45
CA VAL A 71 -2.01 10.18 1.78
C VAL A 71 -1.28 9.20 2.68
N VAL A 72 -1.06 7.97 2.20
CA VAL A 72 -0.32 6.92 2.89
C VAL A 72 1.07 6.78 2.28
N ILE A 73 2.09 6.90 3.14
CA ILE A 73 3.48 6.67 2.77
C ILE A 73 3.74 5.15 2.70
N ARG A 74 4.30 4.70 1.58
CA ARG A 74 4.64 3.31 1.30
C ARG A 74 5.64 2.71 2.30
N SER A 75 5.64 1.37 2.45
CA SER A 75 6.45 0.67 3.47
C SER A 75 7.97 0.88 3.34
N HIS A 76 8.42 1.31 2.16
CA HIS A 76 9.82 1.60 1.85
C HIS A 76 10.29 2.97 2.33
N GLY A 77 9.37 3.83 2.79
CA GLY A 77 9.64 5.23 3.08
C GLY A 77 9.73 6.11 1.83
N VAL A 78 10.03 7.38 2.08
CA VAL A 78 10.17 8.47 1.09
C VAL A 78 11.26 9.45 1.56
N GLY A 79 11.73 10.31 0.67
CA GLY A 79 12.68 11.37 1.00
C GLY A 79 12.10 12.41 1.95
N ARG A 80 12.98 13.16 2.64
CA ARG A 80 12.60 14.20 3.61
C ARG A 80 11.77 15.33 2.96
N ASP A 81 12.14 15.69 1.73
CA ASP A 81 11.46 16.66 0.88
C ASP A 81 9.96 16.34 0.70
N ILE A 82 9.60 15.06 0.59
CA ILE A 82 8.21 14.62 0.47
C ILE A 82 7.42 14.88 1.76
N TYR A 83 8.03 14.67 2.93
CA TYR A 83 7.37 15.00 4.20
C TYR A 83 7.11 16.50 4.31
N GLU A 84 8.09 17.33 3.91
CA GLU A 84 7.97 18.79 3.92
C GLU A 84 6.88 19.27 2.96
N GLN A 85 6.80 18.67 1.76
CA GLN A 85 5.71 18.93 0.83
C GLN A 85 4.35 18.59 1.46
N LEU A 86 4.21 17.42 2.08
CA LEU A 86 2.94 16.99 2.71
C LEU A 86 2.52 17.88 3.89
N GLN A 87 3.48 18.44 4.65
CA GLN A 87 3.20 19.36 5.76
C GLN A 87 2.81 20.77 5.32
N ALA A 88 3.06 21.12 4.05
CA ALA A 88 2.71 22.42 3.50
C ALA A 88 1.26 22.47 2.95
N TYR A 89 0.55 21.34 2.92
CA TYR A 89 -0.88 21.24 2.58
C TYR A 89 -1.73 21.20 3.85
#